data_AF-A0A0K1PT27-F1
#
_entry.id   AF-A0A0K1PT27-F1
#
_cell.length_a   1.000
_cell.length_b   1.000
_cell.length_c   1.000
_cell.angle_alpha   90.00
_cell.angle_beta   90.00
_cell.angle_gamma   90.00
#
_symmetry.space_group_name_H-M   'P 1'
#
loop_
_entity.id
_entity.type
_entity.pdbx_description
1 polymer ?
#
loop_
_entity_poly.entity_id
_entity_poly.type
_entity_poly.pdbx_seq_one_letter_code
_entity_poly.pdbx_strand_id
1 'polypeptide(L)'
;MTVSRLAPYSSWDDLASFAAEEWTRFEQLVAPKAVSRLGLRYINKVVLPAGHLRLEDWFNTHSQMPEVLGQMSEFLSRAQIQHPKDPRLMALVTVGSTPNATPGHAFLMDIDVWTPALAQSSVSIWEVLPNLRVFKNDIFFGSITDRTLERIRTS
;
A
#
# COMPACT_ATOMS: atom_id res chain seq x y z
N MET A 1 13.32 11.23 -7.04
CA MET A 1 13.80 10.90 -5.68
C MET A 1 12.88 9.86 -5.08
N THR A 2 13.42 8.88 -4.35
CA THR A 2 12.64 7.89 -3.60
C THR A 2 13.23 7.76 -2.21
N VAL A 3 12.38 7.82 -1.20
CA VAL A 3 12.74 7.53 0.20
C VAL A 3 12.01 6.24 0.59
N SER A 4 12.73 5.31 1.18
CA SER A 4 12.17 4.04 1.64
C SER A 4 12.67 3.72 3.04
N ARG A 5 11.84 3.07 3.84
CA ARG A 5 12.19 2.59 5.17
C ARG A 5 11.79 1.13 5.28
N LEU A 6 12.74 0.29 5.64
CA LEU A 6 12.51 -1.12 5.97
C LEU A 6 12.25 -1.24 7.48
N ALA A 7 11.73 -2.38 7.90
CA ALA A 7 11.58 -2.67 9.32
C ALA A 7 12.92 -2.50 10.07
N PRO A 8 12.92 -1.97 11.31
CA PRO A 8 11.73 -1.56 12.08
C PRO A 8 11.14 -0.22 11.60
N TYR A 9 9.80 -0.19 11.48
CA TYR A 9 9.08 1.02 11.07
C TYR A 9 9.02 2.02 12.23
N SER A 10 9.28 3.29 11.92
CA SER A 10 9.11 4.43 12.84
C SER A 10 7.71 5.04 12.70
N SER A 11 7.49 6.23 13.25
CA SER A 11 6.29 7.01 12.94
C SER A 11 6.29 7.49 11.49
N TRP A 12 5.09 7.83 11.00
CA TRP A 12 4.92 8.54 9.73
C TRP A 12 5.64 9.89 9.72
N ASP A 13 5.59 10.61 10.84
CA ASP A 13 6.15 11.95 10.95
C ASP A 13 7.67 11.91 10.79
N ASP A 14 8.34 10.88 11.31
CA ASP A 14 9.78 10.68 11.11
C ASP A 14 10.14 10.46 9.64
N LEU A 15 9.34 9.64 8.92
CA LEU A 15 9.56 9.37 7.50
C LEU A 15 9.30 10.62 6.65
N ALA A 16 8.22 11.35 6.95
CA ALA A 16 7.85 12.57 6.25
C ALA A 16 8.89 13.68 6.46
N SER A 17 9.38 13.84 7.70
CA SER A 17 10.41 14.83 8.05
C SER A 17 11.72 14.52 7.33
N PHE A 18 12.17 13.26 7.37
CA PHE A 18 13.36 12.85 6.63
C PHE A 18 13.21 13.06 5.11
N ALA A 19 12.05 12.72 4.54
CA ALA A 19 11.78 12.95 3.14
C ALA A 19 11.78 14.45 2.78
N ALA A 20 11.35 15.33 3.69
CA ALA A 20 11.36 16.78 3.49
C ALA A 20 12.76 17.38 3.46
N GLU A 21 13.63 16.91 4.35
CA GLU A 21 15.04 17.29 4.34
C GLU A 21 15.72 16.87 3.02
N GLU A 22 15.52 15.62 2.60
CA GLU A 22 16.11 15.10 1.36
C GLU A 22 15.53 15.77 0.11
N TRP A 23 14.23 16.08 0.10
CA TRP A 23 13.60 16.83 -0.98
C TRP A 23 14.19 18.24 -1.09
N THR A 24 14.39 18.93 0.03
CA THR A 24 14.99 20.27 0.04
C THR A 24 16.40 20.26 -0.55
N ARG A 25 17.22 19.26 -0.18
CA ARG A 25 18.56 19.07 -0.76
C ARG A 25 18.49 18.78 -2.25
N PHE A 26 17.58 17.90 -2.66
CA PHE A 26 17.36 17.58 -4.07
C PHE A 26 16.94 18.81 -4.89
N GLU A 27 16.00 19.62 -4.39
CA GLU A 27 15.56 20.85 -5.05
C GLU A 27 16.69 21.87 -5.22
N GLN A 28 17.52 22.05 -4.19
CA GLN A 28 18.68 22.96 -4.26
C GLN A 28 19.71 22.54 -5.32
N LEU A 29 19.89 21.23 -5.52
CA LEU A 29 20.88 20.71 -6.47
C LEU A 29 20.34 20.60 -7.90
N VAL A 30 19.08 20.20 -8.05
CA VAL A 30 18.51 19.81 -9.35
C VAL A 30 17.57 20.87 -9.92
N ALA A 31 16.97 21.72 -9.09
CA ALA A 31 15.97 22.71 -9.48
C ALA A 31 14.89 22.11 -10.43
N PRO A 32 14.20 21.04 -10.02
CA PRO A 32 13.31 20.29 -10.91
C PRO A 32 12.15 21.15 -11.40
N LYS A 33 11.93 21.22 -12.72
CA LYS A 33 10.88 22.04 -13.34
C LYS A 33 9.45 21.60 -13.03
N ALA A 34 9.26 20.34 -12.68
CA ALA A 34 7.95 19.76 -12.34
C ALA A 34 8.13 18.45 -11.58
N VAL A 35 7.10 18.04 -10.85
CA VAL A 35 7.01 16.70 -10.25
C VAL A 35 6.10 15.86 -11.13
N SER A 36 6.64 14.88 -11.87
CA SER A 36 5.86 14.07 -12.81
C SER A 36 4.93 13.05 -12.14
N ARG A 37 5.28 12.62 -10.93
CA ARG A 37 4.49 11.70 -10.10
C ARG A 37 4.90 11.89 -8.65
N LEU A 38 3.91 11.96 -7.77
CA LEU A 38 4.09 11.92 -6.32
C LEU A 38 3.29 10.74 -5.79
N GLY A 39 3.91 9.86 -5.02
CA GLY A 39 3.24 8.66 -4.52
C GLY A 39 3.81 8.14 -3.21
N LEU A 40 3.02 7.27 -2.58
CA LEU A 40 3.35 6.53 -1.37
C LEU A 40 3.11 5.04 -1.62
N ARG A 41 4.05 4.20 -1.19
CA ARG A 41 3.95 2.75 -1.35
C ARG A 41 4.11 2.05 0.00
N TYR A 42 3.19 1.13 0.28
CA TYR A 42 3.17 0.36 1.51
C TYR A 42 3.06 -1.12 1.18
N ILE A 43 4.05 -1.89 1.61
CA ILE A 43 4.09 -3.34 1.45
C ILE A 43 3.85 -3.95 2.83
N ASN A 44 2.70 -4.59 3.01
CA ASN A 44 2.31 -5.23 4.26
C ASN A 44 2.42 -6.75 4.10
N LYS A 45 3.13 -7.40 5.03
CA LYS A 45 3.14 -8.87 5.12
C LYS A 45 2.05 -9.31 6.10
N VAL A 46 1.07 -10.06 5.62
CA VAL A 46 0.00 -10.64 6.42
C VAL A 46 0.31 -12.13 6.62
N VAL A 47 0.56 -12.54 7.86
CA VAL A 47 0.82 -13.94 8.21
C VAL A 47 -0.42 -14.53 8.87
N LEU A 48 -0.95 -15.58 8.27
CA LEU A 48 -2.18 -16.25 8.68
C LEU A 48 -1.88 -17.64 9.27
N PRO A 49 -2.75 -18.16 10.16
CA PRO A 49 -2.60 -19.49 10.74
C PRO A 49 -2.56 -20.61 9.69
N ALA A 50 -1.94 -21.73 10.04
CA ALA A 50 -1.97 -22.94 9.22
C ALA A 50 -3.37 -23.57 9.19
N GLY A 51 -3.67 -24.32 8.13
CA GLY A 51 -4.94 -25.02 7.94
C GLY A 51 -5.69 -24.58 6.69
N HIS A 52 -6.98 -24.95 6.63
CA HIS A 52 -7.84 -24.56 5.52
C HIS A 52 -8.02 -23.04 5.47
N LEU A 53 -7.70 -22.44 4.33
CA LEU A 53 -7.74 -21.01 4.13
C LEU A 53 -8.94 -20.62 3.27
N ARG A 54 -9.80 -19.78 3.85
CA ARG A 54 -10.88 -19.08 3.16
C ARG A 54 -10.49 -17.61 3.05
N LEU A 55 -10.15 -17.12 1.86
CA LEU A 55 -9.63 -15.76 1.69
C LEU A 55 -10.65 -14.71 2.13
N GLU A 56 -11.94 -14.99 1.99
CA GLU A 56 -13.04 -14.12 2.42
C GLU A 56 -13.05 -13.84 3.93
N ASP A 57 -12.49 -14.73 4.74
CA ASP A 57 -12.36 -14.51 6.18
C ASP A 57 -11.31 -13.43 6.52
N TRP A 58 -10.40 -13.12 5.57
CA TRP A 58 -9.22 -12.30 5.81
C TRP A 58 -9.13 -11.05 4.91
N PHE A 59 -9.63 -11.14 3.67
CA PHE A 59 -9.57 -10.07 2.69
C PHE A 59 -10.96 -9.79 2.11
N ASN A 60 -11.36 -8.52 2.08
CA ASN A 60 -12.57 -8.09 1.37
C ASN A 60 -12.35 -8.08 -0.14
N THR A 61 -11.09 -7.94 -0.58
CA THR A 61 -10.68 -8.03 -1.98
C THR A 61 -10.24 -9.46 -2.32
N HIS A 62 -11.17 -10.42 -2.29
CA HIS A 62 -10.93 -11.81 -2.65
C HIS A 62 -11.66 -12.20 -3.94
N SER A 63 -11.17 -13.24 -4.60
CA SER A 63 -11.91 -13.94 -5.65
C SER A 63 -12.54 -15.19 -5.05
N GLN A 64 -13.81 -15.45 -5.36
CA GLN A 64 -14.46 -16.70 -4.97
C GLN A 64 -14.00 -17.81 -5.93
N MET A 65 -13.34 -18.83 -5.40
CA MET A 65 -12.97 -20.02 -6.16
C MET A 65 -14.09 -21.06 -5.99
N PRO A 66 -14.72 -21.54 -7.08
CA PRO A 66 -15.68 -22.63 -7.00
C PRO A 66 -15.08 -23.88 -6.35
N GLU A 67 -15.81 -24.51 -5.41
CA GLU A 67 -15.32 -25.70 -4.69
C GLU A 67 -14.92 -26.86 -5.62
N VAL A 68 -15.59 -26.98 -6.79
CA VAL A 68 -15.30 -28.01 -7.80
C VAL A 68 -13.88 -27.91 -8.38
N LEU A 69 -13.23 -26.75 -8.30
CA LEU A 69 -11.87 -26.54 -8.79
C LEU A 69 -10.80 -26.97 -7.77
N GLY A 70 -11.21 -27.39 -6.57
CA GLY A 70 -10.30 -27.84 -5.51
C GLY A 70 -9.66 -26.70 -4.73
N GLN A 71 -8.55 -27.01 -4.04
CA GLN A 71 -7.85 -26.05 -3.20
C GLN A 71 -6.91 -25.16 -4.00
N MET A 72 -6.90 -23.87 -3.67
CA MET A 72 -6.00 -22.88 -4.25
C MET A 72 -4.59 -23.06 -3.70
N SER A 73 -3.62 -23.32 -4.58
CA SER A 73 -2.20 -23.42 -4.23
C SER A 73 -1.49 -22.07 -4.20
N GLU A 74 -1.94 -21.12 -5.01
CA GLU A 74 -1.36 -19.79 -5.16
C GLU A 74 -2.45 -18.77 -5.49
N PHE A 75 -2.29 -17.54 -5.01
CA PHE A 75 -3.22 -16.44 -5.23
C PHE A 75 -2.45 -15.19 -5.64
N LEU A 76 -2.92 -14.51 -6.69
CA LEU A 76 -2.47 -13.18 -7.07
C LEU A 76 -3.66 -12.37 -7.58
N SER A 77 -3.90 -11.23 -6.95
CA SER A 77 -4.88 -10.23 -7.38
C SER A 77 -4.17 -8.89 -7.58
N ARG A 78 -4.51 -8.19 -8.68
CA ARG A 78 -3.99 -6.86 -8.98
C ARG A 78 -5.12 -5.99 -9.51
N ALA A 79 -5.38 -4.88 -8.84
CA ALA A 79 -6.41 -3.93 -9.22
C ALA A 79 -5.86 -2.51 -9.25
N GLN A 80 -6.14 -1.79 -10.33
CA GLN A 80 -5.92 -0.35 -10.39
C GLN A 80 -7.24 0.35 -10.08
N ILE A 81 -7.22 1.26 -9.12
CA ILE A 81 -8.39 1.98 -8.63
C ILE A 81 -8.15 3.48 -8.67
N GLN A 82 -9.21 4.24 -8.92
CA GLN A 82 -9.21 5.70 -8.84
C GLN A 82 -9.94 6.11 -7.56
N HIS A 83 -9.48 7.17 -6.90
CA HIS A 83 -10.15 7.67 -5.70
C HIS A 83 -11.57 8.17 -6.04
N PRO A 84 -12.60 7.79 -5.27
CA PRO A 84 -14.00 8.00 -5.64
C PRO A 84 -14.41 9.48 -5.68
N LYS A 85 -13.66 10.38 -5.03
CA LYS A 85 -13.96 11.82 -4.95
C LYS A 85 -12.89 12.73 -5.56
N ASP A 86 -11.70 12.20 -5.85
CA ASP A 86 -10.59 12.98 -6.39
C ASP A 86 -9.99 12.20 -7.56
N PRO A 87 -10.38 12.51 -8.80
CA PRO A 87 -9.98 11.71 -9.96
C PRO A 87 -8.47 11.78 -10.25
N ARG A 88 -7.72 12.66 -9.57
CA ARG A 88 -6.26 12.73 -9.71
C ARG A 88 -5.56 11.63 -8.92
N LEU A 89 -6.16 11.16 -7.83
CA LEU A 89 -5.55 10.14 -6.98
C LEU A 89 -5.84 8.76 -7.56
N MET A 90 -4.78 8.02 -7.82
CA MET A 90 -4.80 6.68 -8.37
C MET A 90 -4.11 5.73 -7.39
N ALA A 91 -4.49 4.46 -7.42
CA ALA A 91 -3.80 3.43 -6.68
C ALA A 91 -3.70 2.13 -7.45
N LEU A 92 -2.68 1.36 -7.11
CA LEU A 92 -2.46 0.01 -7.56
C LEU A 92 -2.35 -0.87 -6.33
N VAL A 93 -3.27 -1.81 -6.21
CA VAL A 93 -3.33 -2.76 -5.09
C VAL A 93 -2.98 -4.13 -5.63
N THR A 94 -1.96 -4.75 -5.06
CA THR A 94 -1.56 -6.12 -5.38
C THR A 94 -1.59 -6.95 -4.11
N VAL A 95 -2.31 -8.06 -4.13
CA VAL A 95 -2.32 -9.06 -3.04
C VAL A 95 -1.85 -10.38 -3.61
N GLY A 96 -0.78 -10.94 -3.07
CA GLY A 96 -0.21 -12.19 -3.55
C GLY A 96 0.24 -13.11 -2.43
N SER A 97 0.02 -14.42 -2.58
CA SER A 97 0.60 -15.43 -1.68
C SER A 97 2.13 -15.45 -1.80
N THR A 98 2.83 -15.72 -0.71
CA THR A 98 4.29 -15.88 -0.65
C THR A 98 4.63 -17.19 0.06
N PRO A 99 5.69 -17.90 -0.39
CA PRO A 99 6.08 -19.19 0.19
C PRO A 99 6.64 -19.10 1.63
N ASN A 100 6.79 -17.90 2.19
CA ASN A 100 7.61 -17.63 3.39
C ASN A 100 6.83 -17.62 4.72
N ALA A 101 5.81 -18.48 4.89
CA ALA A 101 5.19 -18.71 6.19
C ALA A 101 5.00 -20.20 6.46
N THR A 102 5.86 -20.74 7.33
CA THR A 102 5.75 -22.11 7.83
C THR A 102 5.84 -22.08 9.35
N PRO A 103 4.88 -22.65 10.10
CA PRO A 103 3.59 -23.16 9.66
C PRO A 103 2.61 -22.01 9.38
N GLY A 104 1.94 -21.98 8.22
CA GLY A 104 0.92 -20.96 7.95
C GLY A 104 0.73 -20.63 6.47
N HIS A 105 0.12 -19.47 6.24
CA HIS A 105 0.04 -18.83 4.94
C HIS A 105 0.58 -17.41 5.06
N ALA A 106 1.29 -16.90 4.06
CA ALA A 106 1.66 -15.50 4.04
C ALA A 106 1.24 -14.83 2.74
N PHE A 107 0.81 -13.59 2.88
CA PHE A 107 0.39 -12.74 1.79
C PHE A 107 1.17 -11.43 1.85
N LEU A 108 1.55 -10.93 0.68
CA LEU A 108 2.04 -9.57 0.52
C LEU A 108 0.90 -8.73 -0.04
N MET A 109 0.55 -7.67 0.67
CA MET A 109 -0.36 -6.62 0.21
C MET A 109 0.46 -5.37 -0.08
N ASP A 110 0.65 -5.09 -1.36
CA ASP A 110 1.36 -3.94 -1.88
C ASP A 110 0.34 -2.89 -2.37
N ILE A 111 0.35 -1.73 -1.71
CA ILE A 111 -0.51 -0.59 -2.02
C ILE A 111 0.38 0.56 -2.45
N ASP A 112 0.32 0.91 -3.73
CA ASP A 112 0.97 2.08 -4.31
C ASP A 112 -0.10 3.11 -4.66
N VAL A 113 -0.11 4.26 -3.97
CA VAL A 113 -1.01 5.38 -4.25
C VAL A 113 -0.21 6.53 -4.85
N TRP A 114 -0.77 7.23 -5.83
CA TRP A 114 -0.10 8.37 -6.44
C TRP A 114 -1.05 9.39 -7.05
N THR A 115 -0.53 10.59 -7.25
CA THR A 115 -1.08 11.58 -8.18
C THR A 115 -0.19 11.67 -9.42
N PRO A 116 -0.76 11.92 -10.62
CA PRO A 116 0.00 12.35 -11.78
C PRO A 116 0.61 13.74 -11.54
N ALA A 117 1.27 14.27 -12.58
CA ALA A 117 2.16 15.42 -12.48
C ALA A 117 1.56 16.62 -11.75
N LEU A 118 2.34 17.19 -10.83
CA LEU A 118 2.05 18.44 -10.14
C LEU A 118 2.86 19.55 -10.84
N ALA A 119 2.16 20.62 -11.26
CA ALA A 119 2.81 21.79 -11.80
C ALA A 119 3.52 22.58 -10.68
N GLN A 120 4.73 23.06 -10.97
CA GLN A 120 5.68 23.67 -10.01
C GLN A 120 5.09 24.80 -9.15
N SER A 121 4.05 25.50 -9.63
CA SER A 121 3.45 26.68 -9.01
C SER A 121 2.04 26.48 -8.44
N SER A 122 1.49 25.27 -8.52
CA SER A 122 0.07 25.04 -8.25
C SER A 122 -0.23 24.55 -6.83
N VAL A 123 0.52 23.56 -6.34
CA VAL A 123 0.29 22.88 -5.06
C VAL A 123 1.62 22.31 -4.57
N SER A 124 1.92 22.50 -3.28
CA SER A 124 3.12 21.92 -2.68
C SER A 124 2.97 20.40 -2.57
N ILE A 125 4.03 19.62 -2.84
CA ILE A 125 3.98 18.15 -2.65
C ILE A 125 3.58 17.78 -1.22
N TRP A 126 3.92 18.62 -0.25
CA TRP A 126 3.62 18.44 1.17
C TRP A 126 2.14 18.61 1.50
N GLU A 127 1.38 19.33 0.67
CA GLU A 127 -0.08 19.45 0.78
C GLU A 127 -0.80 18.22 0.22
N VAL A 128 -0.16 17.50 -0.70
CA VAL A 128 -0.75 16.32 -1.37
C VAL A 128 -0.46 15.02 -0.62
N LEU A 129 0.71 14.89 0.00
CA LEU A 129 1.12 13.68 0.73
C LEU A 129 0.11 13.21 1.80
N PRO A 130 -0.52 14.08 2.62
CA PRO A 130 -1.54 13.66 3.57
C PRO A 130 -2.74 13.00 2.89
N ASN A 131 -3.20 13.51 1.75
CA ASN A 131 -4.32 12.93 1.00
C ASN A 131 -3.98 11.55 0.44
N LEU A 132 -2.75 11.36 -0.05
CA LEU A 132 -2.26 10.04 -0.47
C LEU A 132 -2.23 9.07 0.72
N ARG A 133 -1.78 9.51 1.89
CA ARG A 133 -1.76 8.68 3.11
C ARG A 133 -3.16 8.24 3.52
N VAL A 134 -4.13 9.17 3.53
CA VAL A 134 -5.54 8.86 3.81
C VAL A 134 -6.08 7.86 2.79
N PHE A 135 -5.88 8.09 1.50
CA PHE A 135 -6.35 7.16 0.46
C PHE A 135 -5.75 5.76 0.63
N LYS A 136 -4.45 5.65 0.90
CA LYS A 136 -3.83 4.37 1.21
C LYS A 136 -4.43 3.72 2.46
N ASN A 137 -4.80 4.50 3.49
CA ASN A 137 -5.44 3.99 4.70
C ASN A 137 -6.80 3.41 4.37
N ASP A 138 -7.63 4.14 3.63
CA ASP A 138 -8.94 3.69 3.20
C ASP A 138 -8.85 2.38 2.39
N ILE A 139 -7.88 2.29 1.48
CA ILE A 139 -7.62 1.06 0.72
C ILE A 139 -7.22 -0.09 1.65
N PHE A 140 -6.26 0.13 2.54
CA PHE A 140 -5.76 -0.92 3.42
C PHE A 140 -6.86 -1.47 4.32
N PHE A 141 -7.55 -0.59 5.05
CA PHE A 141 -8.62 -0.98 5.97
C PHE A 141 -9.84 -1.51 5.23
N GLY A 142 -10.16 -0.99 4.04
CA GLY A 142 -11.22 -1.53 3.19
C GLY A 142 -10.88 -2.89 2.58
N SER A 143 -9.60 -3.24 2.43
CA SER A 143 -9.17 -4.50 1.80
C SER A 143 -9.07 -5.68 2.77
N ILE A 144 -9.01 -5.43 4.08
CA ILE A 144 -8.86 -6.46 5.11
C ILE A 144 -10.12 -6.57 5.97
N THR A 145 -10.35 -7.75 6.56
CA THR A 145 -11.40 -7.94 7.56
C THR A 145 -10.93 -7.49 8.95
N ASP A 146 -11.88 -7.30 9.88
CA ASP A 146 -11.57 -7.03 11.29
C ASP A 146 -10.70 -8.15 11.89
N ARG A 147 -10.94 -9.40 11.49
CA ARG A 147 -10.14 -10.56 11.89
C ARG A 147 -8.67 -10.42 11.48
N THR A 148 -8.40 -9.95 10.26
CA THR A 148 -7.04 -9.66 9.81
C THR A 148 -6.42 -8.51 10.61
N LEU A 149 -7.19 -7.46 10.87
CA LEU A 149 -6.72 -6.30 11.63
C LEU A 149 -6.32 -6.67 13.06
N GLU A 150 -7.13 -7.47 13.76
CA GLU A 150 -6.81 -8.02 15.08
C GLU A 150 -5.50 -8.80 15.06
N ARG A 151 -5.33 -9.66 14.04
CA ARG A 151 -4.14 -10.50 13.92
C ARG A 151 -2.85 -9.70 13.75
N ILE A 152 -2.90 -8.63 12.97
CA ILE A 152 -1.76 -7.72 12.73
C ILE A 152 -1.41 -6.91 13.99
N ARG A 153 -2.39 -6.60 14.84
CA ARG A 153 -2.14 -5.87 16.10
C ARG A 153 -1.45 -6.72 17.16
N THR A 154 -1.64 -8.04 17.12
CA THR A 154 -1.07 -8.98 18.10
C THR A 154 0.21 -9.68 17.62
N SER A 155 0.68 -9.38 16.41
CA SER A 155 1.90 -9.93 15.81
C SER A 155 3.07 -8.97 15.94
#